data_AF-A0A918TET3-F1
#
_entry.id   AF-A0A918TET3-F1
#
_cell.length_a   1.000
_cell.length_b   1.000
_cell.length_c   1.000
_cell.angle_alpha   90.00
_cell.angle_beta   90.00
_cell.angle_gamma   90.00
#
_symmetry.space_group_name_H-M   'P 1'
#
loop_
_entity.id
_entity.type
_entity.pdbx_description
1 polymer ?
#
loop_
_entity_poly.entity_id
_entity_poly.type
_entity_poly.pdbx_seq_one_letter_code
_entity_poly.pdbx_strand_id
1 'polypeptide(L)'
;MSNALINKARTQIKLFEIKLEEYQADHGEFPLGDGSPTSSGSLYDAFYQNGIRSGSKVYMPELDSKYSDSFRGQIRGGLILDPFKHGRPYFYLRAYDASGTMVKGAENPNFDLWSVGPDGVGRGDRGATAAELADDITNW
;
A
#
# COMPACT_ATOMS: atom_id res chain seq x y z
N MET A 1 18.74 -5.86 -12.62
CA MET A 1 17.61 -5.32 -11.82
C MET A 1 17.81 -3.81 -11.71
N SER A 2 16.78 -2.97 -11.90
CA SER A 2 16.95 -1.51 -11.85
C SER A 2 16.79 -0.99 -10.43
N ASN A 3 17.89 -0.55 -9.81
CA ASN A 3 17.87 0.11 -8.50
C ASN A 3 16.88 1.29 -8.44
N ALA A 4 16.58 1.91 -9.58
CA ALA A 4 15.61 3.00 -9.66
C ALA A 4 14.17 2.57 -9.30
N LEU A 5 13.74 1.36 -9.71
CA LEU A 5 12.38 0.87 -9.39
C LEU A 5 12.25 0.47 -7.92
N ILE A 6 13.29 -0.15 -7.36
CA ILE A 6 13.36 -0.44 -5.92
C ILE A 6 13.29 0.85 -5.11
N ASN A 7 14.09 1.86 -5.50
CA ASN A 7 14.06 3.16 -4.84
C ASN A 7 12.70 3.84 -5.00
N LYS A 8 12.07 3.76 -6.18
CA LYS A 8 10.72 4.27 -6.40
C LYS A 8 9.71 3.59 -5.46
N ALA A 9 9.75 2.26 -5.34
CA ALA A 9 8.86 1.52 -4.46
C ALA A 9 9.06 1.91 -2.98
N ARG A 10 10.32 2.04 -2.52
CA ARG A 10 10.64 2.52 -1.17
C ARG A 10 10.14 3.95 -0.92
N THR A 11 10.29 4.84 -1.90
CA THR A 11 9.76 6.21 -1.81
C THR A 11 8.23 6.21 -1.75
N GLN A 12 7.56 5.36 -2.54
CA GLN A 12 6.11 5.24 -2.51
C GLN A 12 5.61 4.70 -1.16
N ILE A 13 6.29 3.70 -0.57
CA ILE A 13 5.96 3.20 0.77
C ILE A 13 6.08 4.31 1.83
N LYS A 14 7.18 5.06 1.85
CA LYS A 14 7.34 6.20 2.77
C LYS A 14 6.29 7.29 2.57
N LEU A 15 5.90 7.54 1.31
CA LEU A 15 4.82 8.47 1.01
C LEU A 15 3.50 7.96 1.58
N PHE A 16 3.19 6.68 1.44
CA PHE A 16 1.98 6.08 2.02
C PHE A 16 1.99 6.11 3.55
N GLU A 17 3.14 5.87 4.20
CA GLU A 17 3.28 6.02 5.65
C GLU A 17 2.86 7.41 6.10
N ILE A 18 3.43 8.46 5.50
CA ILE A 18 3.10 9.86 5.81
C ILE A 18 1.60 10.13 5.60
N LYS A 19 1.01 9.61 4.51
CA LYS A 19 -0.39 9.83 4.19
C LYS A 19 -1.35 9.05 5.09
N LEU A 20 -0.94 7.88 5.58
CA LEU A 20 -1.68 7.14 6.60
C LEU A 20 -1.65 7.87 7.94
N GLU A 21 -0.51 8.46 8.32
CA GLU A 21 -0.42 9.30 9.53
C GLU A 21 -1.31 10.55 9.41
N GLU A 22 -1.31 11.24 8.27
CA GLU A 22 -2.24 12.34 8.02
C GLU A 22 -3.71 11.89 8.10
N TYR A 23 -4.04 10.74 7.51
CA TYR A 23 -5.39 10.18 7.58
C TYR A 23 -5.78 9.86 9.03
N GLN A 24 -4.91 9.21 9.80
CA GLN A 24 -5.16 8.90 11.20
C GLN A 24 -5.36 10.17 12.04
N ALA A 25 -4.58 11.22 11.78
CA ALA A 25 -4.74 12.49 12.50
C ALA A 25 -6.14 13.11 12.27
N ASP A 26 -6.69 12.95 11.07
CA ASP A 26 -8.00 13.49 10.71
C ASP A 26 -9.18 12.57 11.13
N HIS A 27 -8.97 11.25 11.16
CA HIS A 27 -10.03 10.26 11.37
C HIS A 27 -9.96 9.51 12.71
N GLY A 28 -8.89 9.67 13.47
CA GLY A 28 -8.62 8.99 14.74
C GLY A 28 -8.10 7.56 14.61
N GLU A 29 -8.18 6.97 13.42
CA GLU A 29 -7.72 5.62 13.14
C GLU A 29 -7.18 5.46 11.71
N PHE A 30 -6.34 4.45 11.52
CA PHE A 30 -5.90 4.03 10.18
C PHE A 30 -7.04 3.31 9.43
N PRO A 31 -7.09 3.38 8.09
CA PRO A 31 -8.03 2.59 7.31
C PRO A 31 -7.86 1.09 7.59
N LEU A 32 -8.92 0.30 7.39
CA LEU A 32 -8.83 -1.15 7.55
C LEU A 32 -8.01 -1.76 6.41
N GLY A 33 -7.12 -2.68 6.74
CA GLY A 33 -6.32 -3.45 5.80
C GLY A 33 -6.09 -4.86 6.34
N ASP A 34 -6.21 -5.86 5.48
CA ASP A 34 -6.16 -7.28 5.84
C ASP A 34 -4.91 -8.01 5.32
N GLY A 35 -3.98 -7.28 4.70
CA GLY A 35 -2.77 -7.84 4.11
C GLY A 35 -2.99 -8.68 2.86
N SER A 36 -4.20 -8.65 2.27
CA SER A 36 -4.47 -9.29 0.98
C SER A 36 -4.11 -8.36 -0.19
N PRO A 37 -4.03 -8.86 -1.45
CA PRO A 37 -3.85 -7.99 -2.61
C PRO A 37 -4.95 -6.91 -2.75
N THR A 38 -6.15 -7.17 -2.23
CA THR A 38 -7.27 -6.22 -2.25
C THR A 38 -7.16 -5.12 -1.19
N SER A 39 -6.29 -5.26 -0.19
CA SER A 39 -6.02 -4.20 0.79
C SER A 39 -5.47 -2.91 0.18
N SER A 40 -4.88 -2.98 -1.02
CA SER A 40 -4.52 -1.81 -1.83
C SER A 40 -5.71 -0.90 -2.13
N GLY A 41 -6.91 -1.50 -2.25
CA GLY A 41 -8.15 -0.76 -2.43
C GLY A 41 -8.48 0.13 -1.23
N SER A 42 -8.20 -0.35 -0.01
CA SER A 42 -8.36 0.46 1.21
C SER A 42 -7.44 1.68 1.21
N LEU A 43 -6.20 1.53 0.72
CA LEU A 43 -5.29 2.67 0.54
C LEU A 43 -5.82 3.66 -0.49
N TYR A 44 -6.23 3.16 -1.66
CA TYR A 44 -6.78 4.00 -2.73
C TYR A 44 -8.02 4.78 -2.28
N ASP A 45 -8.90 4.12 -1.52
CA ASP A 45 -10.11 4.72 -1.01
C ASP A 45 -9.82 5.78 0.04
N ALA A 46 -8.94 5.47 1.00
CA ALA A 46 -8.52 6.40 2.05
C ALA A 46 -7.80 7.64 1.47
N PHE A 47 -6.88 7.43 0.52
CA PHE A 47 -6.06 8.51 0.00
C PHE A 47 -6.75 9.38 -1.06
N TYR A 48 -7.71 8.82 -1.78
CA TYR A 48 -8.30 9.48 -2.95
C TYR A 48 -9.81 9.30 -3.07
N GLN A 49 -10.32 8.07 -3.22
CA GLN A 49 -11.70 7.87 -3.65
C GLN A 49 -12.75 8.43 -2.68
N ASN A 50 -12.52 8.31 -1.37
CA ASN A 50 -13.44 8.83 -0.36
C ASN A 50 -13.53 10.36 -0.45
N GLY A 51 -12.39 11.07 -0.49
CA GLY A 51 -12.36 12.52 -0.65
C GLY A 51 -13.10 13.00 -1.90
N ILE A 52 -12.95 12.31 -3.03
CA ILE A 52 -13.67 12.61 -4.27
C ILE A 52 -15.18 12.38 -4.14
N ARG A 53 -15.62 11.30 -3.47
CA ARG A 53 -17.04 10.96 -3.33
C ARG A 53 -17.79 11.83 -2.32
N SER A 54 -17.17 12.13 -1.19
CA SER A 54 -17.79 12.88 -0.09
C SER A 54 -17.53 14.38 -0.15
N GLY A 55 -16.63 14.84 -1.03
CA GLY A 55 -16.13 16.22 -1.02
C GLY A 55 -15.20 16.51 0.17
N SER A 56 -14.67 15.47 0.81
CA SER A 56 -13.70 15.58 1.91
C SER A 56 -12.27 15.75 1.37
N LYS A 57 -11.30 15.87 2.28
CA LYS A 57 -9.88 16.00 1.95
C LYS A 57 -9.41 14.83 1.06
N VAL A 58 -8.66 15.16 0.02
CA VAL A 58 -7.93 14.21 -0.82
C VAL A 58 -6.46 14.25 -0.40
N TYR A 59 -5.94 13.15 0.11
CA TYR A 59 -4.58 13.07 0.66
C TYR A 59 -3.52 12.90 -0.45
N MET A 60 -3.88 12.19 -1.52
CA MET A 60 -3.01 11.94 -2.66
C MET A 60 -3.75 12.21 -3.98
N PRO A 61 -3.86 13.48 -4.41
CA PRO A 61 -4.45 13.81 -5.72
C PRO A 61 -3.69 13.16 -6.89
N GLU A 62 -2.42 12.81 -6.71
CA GLU A 62 -1.59 12.08 -7.65
C GLU A 62 -2.02 10.62 -7.89
N LEU A 63 -3.01 10.10 -7.15
CA LEU A 63 -3.65 8.82 -7.49
C LEU A 63 -4.74 8.97 -8.56
N ASP A 64 -5.01 10.19 -9.02
CA ASP A 64 -5.83 10.41 -10.20
C ASP A 64 -5.16 9.83 -11.45
N SER A 65 -5.72 8.71 -11.91
CA SER A 65 -5.30 7.99 -13.11
C SER A 65 -5.29 8.83 -14.40
N LYS A 66 -5.97 9.98 -14.44
CA LYS A 66 -6.06 10.84 -15.63
C LYS A 66 -4.93 11.85 -15.75
N TYR A 67 -4.33 12.28 -14.64
CA TYR A 67 -3.48 13.48 -14.64
C TYR A 67 -2.13 13.33 -13.92
N SER A 68 -1.88 12.20 -13.25
CA SER A 68 -0.64 12.00 -12.51
C SER A 68 0.44 11.29 -13.32
N ASP A 69 1.63 11.90 -13.39
CA ASP A 69 2.84 11.26 -13.90
C ASP A 69 3.47 10.30 -12.87
N SER A 70 3.34 10.62 -11.57
CA SER A 70 3.98 9.88 -10.47
C SER A 70 3.50 8.42 -10.37
N PHE A 71 2.21 8.20 -10.63
CA PHE A 71 1.53 6.90 -10.58
C PHE A 71 0.97 6.47 -11.94
N ARG A 72 1.46 7.04 -13.05
CA ARG A 72 0.97 6.69 -14.39
C ARG A 72 1.11 5.18 -14.64
N GLY A 73 -0.02 4.53 -14.96
CA GLY A 73 -0.08 3.09 -15.20
C GLY A 73 -0.03 2.22 -13.93
N GLN A 74 0.09 2.82 -12.75
CA GLN A 74 0.12 2.15 -11.44
C GLN A 74 -1.24 2.14 -10.74
N ILE A 75 -2.32 2.53 -11.41
CA ILE A 75 -3.68 2.47 -10.86
C ILE A 75 -4.53 1.57 -11.75
N ARG A 76 -5.08 0.49 -11.18
CA ARG A 76 -5.92 -0.46 -11.92
C ARG A 76 -7.05 -0.98 -11.05
N GLY A 77 -8.29 -0.73 -11.48
CA GLY A 77 -9.48 -1.22 -10.76
C GLY A 77 -9.59 -0.71 -9.31
N GLY A 78 -9.06 0.49 -9.02
CA GLY A 78 -9.01 1.02 -7.65
C GLY A 78 -7.88 0.45 -6.79
N LEU A 79 -6.91 -0.26 -7.37
CA LEU A 79 -5.71 -0.74 -6.68
C LEU A 79 -4.51 0.10 -7.07
N ILE A 80 -3.62 0.35 -6.12
CA ILE A 80 -2.32 1.01 -6.30
C ILE A 80 -1.26 -0.08 -6.52
N LEU A 81 -0.67 -0.10 -7.71
CA LEU A 81 0.32 -1.08 -8.15
C LEU A 81 1.74 -0.59 -7.87
N ASP A 82 2.61 -1.54 -7.55
CA ASP A 82 4.06 -1.36 -7.48
C ASP A 82 4.64 -0.91 -8.84
N PRO A 83 5.90 -0.43 -8.87
CA PRO A 83 6.51 0.05 -10.11
C PRO A 83 7.15 -1.06 -10.94
N PHE A 84 7.01 -2.34 -10.55
CA PHE A 84 7.68 -3.45 -11.19
C PHE A 84 6.90 -3.97 -12.40
N LYS A 85 7.56 -4.80 -13.22
CA LYS A 85 7.00 -5.30 -14.48
C LYS A 85 5.70 -6.07 -14.29
N HIS A 86 5.58 -6.79 -13.18
CA HIS A 86 4.39 -7.57 -12.86
C HIS A 86 3.22 -6.69 -12.40
N GLY A 87 3.50 -5.48 -11.90
CA GLY A 87 2.50 -4.51 -11.46
C GLY A 87 1.60 -5.10 -10.39
N ARG A 88 2.19 -5.66 -9.32
CA ARG A 88 1.44 -6.24 -8.22
C ARG A 88 0.93 -5.11 -7.32
N PRO A 89 -0.24 -5.26 -6.67
CA PRO A 89 -0.72 -4.25 -5.75
C PRO A 89 0.25 -4.08 -4.57
N TYR A 90 0.28 -2.89 -4.00
CA TYR A 90 0.78 -2.71 -2.64
C TYR A 90 -0.13 -3.42 -1.65
N PHE A 91 0.48 -4.05 -0.66
CA PHE A 91 -0.21 -4.75 0.40
C PHE A 91 -0.19 -3.91 1.66
N TYR A 92 -1.28 -3.96 2.41
CA TYR A 92 -1.52 -3.15 3.59
C TYR A 92 -2.23 -3.96 4.67
N LEU A 93 -1.63 -4.00 5.86
CA LEU A 93 -2.19 -4.66 7.03
C LEU A 93 -2.25 -3.64 8.18
N ARG A 94 -3.45 -3.32 8.66
CA ARG A 94 -3.57 -2.54 9.91
C ARG A 94 -3.25 -3.46 11.09
N ALA A 95 -2.46 -2.99 12.05
CA ALA A 95 -2.02 -3.81 13.18
C ALA A 95 -3.15 -4.17 14.15
N TYR A 96 -4.23 -3.38 14.17
CA TYR A 96 -5.42 -3.61 14.98
C TYR A 96 -6.66 -3.65 14.10
N ASP A 97 -7.53 -4.64 14.33
CA ASP A 97 -8.82 -4.73 13.63
C ASP A 97 -9.83 -3.70 14.17
N ALA A 98 -11.05 -3.71 13.60
CA ALA A 98 -12.12 -2.81 14.00
C ALA A 98 -12.59 -2.99 15.46
N SER A 99 -12.26 -4.13 16.10
CA SER A 99 -12.55 -4.38 17.52
C SER A 99 -11.44 -3.90 18.46
N GLY A 100 -10.32 -3.43 17.91
CA GLY A 100 -9.11 -3.08 18.68
C GLY A 100 -8.26 -4.29 19.04
N THR A 101 -8.48 -5.44 18.39
CA THR A 101 -7.67 -6.64 18.61
C THR A 101 -6.47 -6.63 17.67
N MET A 102 -5.29 -6.96 18.22
CA MET A 102 -4.06 -7.03 17.43
C MET A 102 -4.15 -8.16 16.39
N VAL A 103 -3.89 -7.83 15.13
CA VAL A 103 -3.96 -8.76 14.00
C VAL A 103 -2.73 -9.66 14.00
N LYS A 104 -2.96 -10.98 13.90
CA LYS A 104 -1.87 -11.95 13.82
C LYS A 104 -1.07 -11.75 12.54
N GLY A 105 0.25 -11.59 12.70
CA GLY A 105 1.17 -11.39 11.58
C GLY A 105 1.52 -9.93 11.30
N ALA A 106 1.01 -8.99 12.10
CA ALA A 106 1.50 -7.62 12.10
C ALA A 106 2.95 -7.56 12.62
N GLU A 107 3.86 -6.95 11.85
CA GLU A 107 5.27 -6.76 12.21
C GLU A 107 5.51 -5.40 12.86
N ASN A 108 4.76 -4.38 12.44
CA ASN A 108 4.77 -3.04 13.01
C ASN A 108 3.57 -2.79 13.96
N PRO A 109 3.73 -1.90 14.96
CA PRO A 109 2.68 -1.62 15.94
C PRO A 109 1.47 -0.88 15.36
N ASN A 110 1.60 -0.21 14.22
CA ASN A 110 0.54 0.60 13.62
C ASN A 110 -0.04 -0.09 12.38
N PHE A 111 0.82 -0.40 11.42
CA PHE A 111 0.48 -1.05 10.17
C PHE A 111 1.73 -1.57 9.45
N ASP A 112 1.54 -2.59 8.63
CA ASP A 112 2.52 -3.06 7.67
C ASP A 112 2.16 -2.61 6.26
N LEU A 113 3.17 -2.23 5.50
CA LEU A 113 3.10 -1.89 4.08
C LEU A 113 4.21 -2.62 3.36
N TRP A 114 3.86 -3.29 2.26
CA TRP A 114 4.87 -3.91 1.41
C TRP A 114 4.48 -3.98 -0.07
N SER A 115 5.52 -4.14 -0.88
CA SER A 115 5.45 -4.53 -2.28
C SER A 115 6.16 -5.86 -2.43
N VAL A 116 5.60 -6.78 -3.23
CA VAL A 116 6.21 -8.11 -3.49
C VAL A 116 7.41 -8.08 -4.44
N GLY A 117 7.86 -6.90 -4.80
CA GLY A 117 9.17 -6.73 -5.40
C GLY A 117 9.25 -7.10 -6.89
N PRO A 118 10.47 -7.09 -7.43
CA PRO A 118 10.75 -7.36 -8.84
C PRO A 118 10.29 -8.71 -9.38
N ASP A 119 10.32 -9.78 -8.56
CA ASP A 119 9.96 -11.13 -9.00
C ASP A 119 8.44 -11.36 -9.06
N GLY A 120 7.67 -10.51 -8.37
CA GLY A 120 6.21 -10.54 -8.31
C GLY A 120 5.63 -11.61 -7.40
N VAL A 121 6.45 -12.28 -6.58
CA VAL A 121 6.08 -13.36 -5.67
C VAL A 121 6.56 -12.98 -4.27
N GLY A 122 5.64 -12.84 -3.33
CA GLY A 122 6.04 -12.36 -2.01
C GLY A 122 5.13 -12.81 -0.89
N ARG A 123 5.21 -12.10 0.23
CA ARG A 123 4.38 -12.36 1.41
C ARG A 123 2.89 -12.31 1.01
N GLY A 124 2.22 -13.45 1.10
CA GLY A 124 0.82 -13.64 0.68
C GLY A 124 0.63 -14.70 -0.41
N ASP A 125 1.68 -15.05 -1.14
CA ASP A 125 1.65 -16.11 -2.13
C ASP A 125 1.94 -17.48 -1.50
N ARG A 126 1.10 -18.48 -1.84
CA ARG A 126 1.20 -19.82 -1.27
C ARG A 126 2.49 -20.50 -1.74
N GLY A 127 3.37 -20.81 -0.79
CA GLY A 127 4.61 -21.55 -1.06
C GLY A 127 5.79 -20.67 -1.46
N ALA A 128 5.70 -19.35 -1.30
CA ALA A 128 6.84 -18.45 -1.45
C ALA A 128 8.02 -18.91 -0.60
N THR A 129 9.19 -18.99 -1.22
CA THR A 129 10.46 -19.38 -0.62
C THR A 129 11.11 -18.21 0.09
N ALA A 130 12.07 -18.49 0.98
CA ALA A 130 12.81 -17.42 1.66
C ALA A 130 13.60 -16.51 0.70
N ALA A 131 13.93 -17.00 -0.50
CA ALA A 131 14.61 -16.21 -1.52
C ALA A 131 13.66 -15.23 -2.23
N GLU A 132 12.43 -15.65 -2.51
CA GLU A 132 11.37 -14.79 -3.06
C GLU A 132 10.96 -13.74 -2.03
N LEU A 133 10.78 -14.12 -0.75
CA LEU A 133 10.49 -13.15 0.31
C LEU A 133 11.62 -12.14 0.59
N ALA A 134 12.82 -12.34 0.06
CA ALA A 134 13.96 -11.47 0.32
C ALA A 134 14.00 -10.21 -0.55
N ASP A 135 13.25 -10.17 -1.66
CA ASP A 135 13.14 -8.98 -2.52
C ASP A 135 11.88 -8.13 -2.23
N ASP A 136 11.00 -8.62 -1.34
CA ASP A 136 9.92 -7.84 -0.73
C ASP A 136 10.47 -6.51 -0.21
N ILE A 137 9.74 -5.43 -0.49
CA ILE A 137 10.07 -4.10 -0.03
C ILE A 137 9.06 -3.72 1.04
N THR A 138 9.54 -3.61 2.27
CA THR A 138 8.74 -3.54 3.50
C THR A 138 8.97 -2.23 4.25
N ASN A 139 8.06 -1.90 5.16
CA ASN A 139 8.25 -0.83 6.16
C ASN A 139 8.72 -1.33 7.53
N TRP A 140 9.17 -2.59 7.63
CA TRP A 140 9.81 -3.18 8.80
C TRP A 140 11.20 -3.71 8.43
#